data_AF-V9ILG3-F1
#
_entry.id   AF-V9ILG3-F1
#
_cell.length_a   1.000
_cell.length_b   1.000
_cell.length_c   1.000
_cell.angle_alpha   90.00
_cell.angle_beta   90.00
_cell.angle_gamma   90.00
#
_symmetry.space_group_name_H-M   'P 1'
#
loop_
_entity.id
_entity.type
_entity.pdbx_description
1 polymer ?
#
loop_
_entity_poly.entity_id
_entity_poly.type
_entity_poly.pdbx_seq_one_letter_code
_entity_poly.pdbx_strand_id
1 'polypeptide(L)'
;MFAIQTIRIAVLLAIVFLFDKCSGYPSIRQKQGLTPFCIGCGDFCHECKYGIAMSNVCGIEQCAKGPDELCGGPQNLLGICAEGMQCSCNKCIGCSAEKFECSKTPNPCLPHRSSESRDLNKFRKWSSIAIN
;
A
#
# COMPACT_ATOMS: atom_id res chain seq x y z
N MET A 1 -35.56 -20.35 -41.65
CA MET A 1 -35.70 -19.30 -40.60
C MET A 1 -34.77 -19.53 -39.40
N PHE A 2 -34.69 -20.75 -38.84
CA PHE A 2 -33.82 -21.05 -37.69
C PHE A 2 -32.31 -20.88 -37.96
N ALA A 3 -31.82 -21.26 -39.14
CA ALA A 3 -30.40 -21.13 -39.48
C ALA A 3 -29.89 -19.66 -39.53
N ILE A 4 -30.75 -18.73 -39.92
CA ILE A 4 -30.39 -17.29 -39.96
C ILE A 4 -30.32 -16.74 -38.53
N GLN A 5 -31.21 -17.20 -37.65
CA GLN A 5 -31.21 -16.81 -36.24
C GLN A 5 -29.98 -17.37 -35.50
N THR A 6 -29.59 -18.62 -35.77
CA THR A 6 -28.39 -19.21 -35.16
C THR A 6 -27.10 -18.52 -35.60
N ILE A 7 -27.00 -18.14 -36.88
CA ILE A 7 -25.84 -17.38 -37.39
C ILE A 7 -25.74 -16.01 -36.69
N ARG A 8 -26.86 -15.30 -36.53
CA ARG A 8 -26.86 -13.99 -35.85
C ARG A 8 -26.40 -14.10 -34.39
N ILE A 9 -26.87 -15.11 -33.66
CA ILE A 9 -26.48 -15.35 -32.27
C ILE A 9 -24.99 -15.69 -32.18
N ALA A 10 -24.49 -16.56 -33.07
CA ALA A 10 -23.08 -16.92 -33.10
C ALA A 10 -22.16 -15.71 -33.37
N VAL A 11 -22.56 -14.81 -34.29
CA VAL A 11 -21.82 -13.57 -34.58
C VAL A 11 -21.81 -12.64 -33.38
N LEU A 12 -22.94 -12.46 -32.69
CA LEU A 12 -23.02 -11.62 -31.49
C LEU A 12 -22.14 -12.15 -30.36
N LEU A 13 -22.15 -13.46 -30.13
CA LEU A 13 -21.29 -14.09 -29.11
C LEU A 13 -19.81 -13.93 -29.46
N ALA A 14 -19.42 -14.13 -30.73
CA ALA A 14 -18.04 -13.93 -31.16
C ALA A 14 -17.57 -12.48 -30.93
N ILE A 15 -18.43 -11.50 -31.21
CA ILE A 15 -18.14 -10.08 -30.96
C ILE A 15 -17.94 -9.82 -29.46
N VAL A 16 -18.81 -10.34 -28.59
CA VAL A 16 -18.66 -10.20 -27.13
C VAL A 16 -17.36 -10.85 -26.65
N PHE A 17 -17.02 -12.07 -27.09
CA PHE A 17 -15.76 -12.72 -26.73
C PHE A 17 -14.51 -11.97 -27.23
N LEU A 18 -14.59 -11.31 -28.39
CA LEU A 18 -13.52 -10.46 -28.90
C LEU A 18 -13.39 -9.17 -28.07
N PHE A 19 -14.52 -8.55 -27.70
CA PHE A 19 -14.51 -7.39 -26.82
C PHE A 19 -14.02 -7.74 -25.41
N ASP A 20 -14.39 -8.89 -24.85
CA ASP A 20 -13.89 -9.36 -23.55
C ASP A 20 -12.37 -9.52 -23.55
N LYS A 21 -11.80 -10.06 -24.66
CA LYS A 21 -10.35 -10.12 -24.88
C LYS A 21 -9.69 -8.75 -25.06
N CYS A 22 -10.42 -7.75 -25.57
CA CYS A 22 -9.93 -6.37 -25.71
C CYS A 22 -10.19 -5.50 -24.46
N SER A 23 -11.10 -5.93 -23.57
CA SER A 23 -11.44 -5.27 -22.32
C SER A 23 -10.70 -5.86 -21.12
N GLY A 24 -10.07 -7.02 -21.28
CA GLY A 24 -9.13 -7.62 -20.33
C GLY A 24 -7.85 -6.81 -20.23
N TYR A 25 -7.89 -5.74 -19.43
CA TYR A 25 -6.79 -4.93 -18.89
C TYR A 25 -5.87 -4.29 -19.96
N PRO A 26 -5.78 -2.94 -20.03
CA PRO A 26 -4.72 -2.32 -20.81
C PRO A 26 -3.39 -2.84 -20.26
N SER A 27 -2.70 -3.64 -21.08
CA SER A 27 -1.34 -4.08 -20.82
C SER A 27 -0.55 -2.91 -20.27
N ILE A 28 -0.05 -3.13 -19.06
CA ILE A 28 0.85 -2.27 -18.31
C ILE A 28 1.78 -1.61 -19.30
N ARG A 29 1.48 -0.36 -19.67
CA ARG A 29 2.43 0.48 -20.38
C ARG A 29 3.57 0.61 -19.40
N GLN A 30 4.59 -0.18 -19.65
CA GLN A 30 5.88 -0.16 -19.02
C GLN A 30 6.43 1.26 -19.16
N LYS A 31 5.99 2.17 -18.27
CA LYS A 31 6.66 3.44 -18.00
C LYS A 31 7.92 3.08 -17.21
N GLN A 32 8.87 2.44 -17.86
CA GLN A 32 10.27 2.31 -17.43
C GLN A 32 11.00 3.67 -17.52
N GLY A 33 10.33 4.75 -17.11
CA GLY A 33 10.78 6.11 -17.41
C GLY A 33 10.68 7.11 -16.28
N LEU A 34 10.11 6.78 -15.12
CA LEU A 34 10.06 7.76 -14.03
C LEU A 34 10.02 7.10 -12.65
N THR A 35 11.13 7.28 -11.93
CA THR A 35 11.45 6.95 -10.53
C THR A 35 11.98 5.53 -10.23
N PRO A 36 13.22 5.39 -9.74
CA PRO A 36 13.82 4.10 -9.31
C PRO A 36 13.18 3.52 -8.03
N PHE A 37 12.05 4.06 -7.61
CA PHE A 37 11.45 3.84 -6.29
C PHE A 37 10.12 3.07 -6.33
N CYS A 38 9.59 2.82 -7.53
CA CYS A 38 8.35 2.07 -7.70
C CYS A 38 8.64 0.57 -7.79
N ILE A 39 8.48 -0.16 -6.69
CA ILE A 39 8.59 -1.63 -6.68
C ILE A 39 7.18 -2.22 -6.59
N GLY A 40 6.74 -2.86 -7.68
CA GLY A 40 5.47 -3.59 -7.74
C GLY A 40 5.59 -5.02 -7.22
N CYS A 41 4.46 -5.68 -6.99
CA CYS A 41 4.42 -7.10 -6.62
C CYS A 41 4.58 -8.07 -7.82
N GLY A 42 4.44 -7.57 -9.06
CA GLY A 42 4.60 -8.38 -10.27
C GLY A 42 3.59 -9.52 -10.34
N ASP A 43 4.04 -10.72 -10.71
CA ASP A 43 3.15 -11.90 -10.79
C ASP A 43 2.77 -12.48 -9.41
N PHE A 44 3.41 -12.00 -8.35
CA PHE A 44 3.24 -12.51 -6.98
C PHE A 44 2.30 -11.66 -6.12
N CYS A 45 1.48 -10.80 -6.74
CA CYS A 45 0.52 -9.95 -6.02
C CYS A 45 -0.51 -10.75 -5.18
N HIS A 46 -0.80 -11.99 -5.59
CA HIS A 46 -1.66 -12.91 -4.86
C HIS A 46 -1.04 -13.44 -3.54
N GLU A 47 0.28 -13.32 -3.37
CA GLU A 47 1.00 -13.74 -2.16
C GLU A 47 1.13 -12.61 -1.13
N CYS A 48 0.68 -11.38 -1.46
CA CYS A 48 0.78 -10.24 -0.56
C CYS A 48 -0.04 -10.49 0.72
N LYS A 49 0.66 -10.54 1.88
CA LYS A 49 0.06 -10.90 3.17
C LYS A 49 -1.18 -10.09 3.54
N TYR A 50 -1.17 -8.79 3.25
CA TYR A 50 -2.26 -7.86 3.59
C TYR A 50 -3.01 -7.37 2.34
N GLY A 51 -2.93 -8.12 1.24
CA GLY A 51 -3.52 -7.73 -0.04
C GLY A 51 -2.67 -6.72 -0.81
N ILE A 52 -3.30 -6.11 -1.82
CA ILE A 52 -2.66 -5.23 -2.79
C ILE A 52 -3.09 -3.77 -2.59
N ALA A 53 -2.20 -2.84 -2.91
CA ALA A 53 -2.47 -1.41 -2.95
C ALA A 53 -1.99 -0.82 -4.27
N MET A 54 -2.82 0.05 -4.87
CA MET A 54 -2.46 0.77 -6.09
C MET A 54 -1.64 2.00 -5.74
N SER A 55 -0.42 2.12 -6.28
CA SER A 55 0.35 3.34 -6.15
C SER A 55 -0.18 4.41 -7.10
N ASN A 56 -0.77 5.48 -6.55
CA ASN A 56 -1.27 6.61 -7.36
C ASN A 56 -0.16 7.31 -8.16
N VAL A 57 1.08 7.23 -7.70
CA VAL A 57 2.23 7.89 -8.35
C VAL A 57 2.78 7.03 -9.46
N CYS A 58 2.94 5.73 -9.20
CA CYS A 58 3.58 4.81 -10.13
C CYS A 58 2.56 4.17 -11.10
N GLY A 59 1.29 4.12 -10.73
CA GLY A 59 0.24 3.40 -11.46
C GLY A 59 0.46 1.89 -11.50
N ILE A 60 1.11 1.32 -10.48
CA ILE A 60 1.38 -0.12 -10.37
C ILE A 60 0.84 -0.66 -9.06
N GLU A 61 0.48 -1.95 -9.08
CA GLU A 61 0.11 -2.70 -7.88
C GLU A 61 1.34 -3.05 -7.04
N GLN A 62 1.23 -2.85 -5.74
CA GLN A 62 2.26 -3.14 -4.75
C GLN A 62 1.64 -3.92 -3.60
N CYS A 63 2.43 -4.72 -2.88
CA CYS A 63 1.93 -5.32 -1.65
C CYS A 63 1.61 -4.23 -0.61
N ALA A 64 0.41 -4.30 -0.05
CA ALA A 64 -0.03 -3.36 0.95
C ALA A 64 0.67 -3.62 2.30
N LYS A 65 0.86 -2.54 3.07
CA LYS A 65 1.53 -2.54 4.37
C LYS A 65 0.57 -2.96 5.47
N GLY A 66 1.09 -3.78 6.37
CA GLY A 66 0.40 -4.30 7.54
C GLY A 66 0.40 -3.33 8.72
N PRO A 67 -0.25 -3.71 9.83
CA PRO A 67 -0.30 -2.88 11.03
C PRO A 67 1.09 -2.59 11.60
N ASP A 68 1.29 -1.37 12.09
CA ASP A 68 2.57 -0.86 12.65
C ASP A 68 3.75 -0.81 11.67
N GLU A 69 3.61 -1.29 10.43
CA GLU A 69 4.62 -1.18 9.37
C GLU A 69 4.75 0.25 8.85
N LEU A 70 5.91 0.55 8.25
CA LEU A 70 6.18 1.87 7.69
C LEU A 70 5.28 2.16 6.48
N CYS A 71 4.78 3.39 6.40
CA CYS A 71 3.92 3.87 5.31
C CYS A 71 4.13 5.35 5.02
N GLY A 72 3.61 5.82 3.89
CA GLY A 72 3.65 7.23 3.51
C GLY A 72 5.02 7.67 3.00
N GLY A 73 5.52 8.81 3.50
CA GLY A 73 6.66 9.50 2.91
C GLY A 73 6.34 10.17 1.56
N PRO A 74 7.31 10.85 0.94
CA PRO A 74 7.11 11.47 -0.37
C PRO A 74 6.62 10.42 -1.37
N GLN A 75 5.51 10.70 -2.06
CA GLN A 75 4.95 9.81 -3.09
C GLN A 75 4.58 8.39 -2.59
N ASN A 76 4.32 8.22 -1.29
CA ASN A 76 4.09 6.91 -0.66
C ASN A 76 5.27 5.94 -0.79
N LEU A 77 6.50 6.46 -0.85
CA LEU A 77 7.73 5.67 -0.98
C LEU A 77 7.88 4.59 0.10
N LEU A 78 7.44 4.86 1.32
CA LEU A 78 7.54 3.91 2.43
C LEU A 78 6.48 2.81 2.34
N GLY A 79 5.47 2.98 1.50
CA GLY A 79 4.39 2.03 1.27
C GLY A 79 3.01 2.61 1.56
N ILE A 80 2.00 1.84 1.16
CA ILE A 80 0.58 2.18 1.31
C ILE A 80 -0.04 1.13 2.23
N CYS A 81 -0.78 1.57 3.24
CA CYS A 81 -1.46 0.66 4.16
C CYS A 81 -2.55 -0.14 3.45
N ALA A 82 -2.78 -1.37 3.89
CA ALA A 82 -3.88 -2.16 3.37
C ALA A 82 -5.26 -1.61 3.73
N GLU A 83 -6.27 -2.14 3.05
CA GLU A 83 -7.66 -1.76 3.26
C GLU A 83 -8.07 -1.88 4.74
N GLY A 84 -8.85 -0.92 5.22
CA GLY A 84 -9.23 -0.80 6.63
C GLY A 84 -8.20 -0.11 7.55
N MET A 85 -7.04 0.29 7.01
CA MET A 85 -5.99 0.98 7.76
C MET A 85 -5.71 2.39 7.23
N GLN A 86 -5.10 3.22 8.08
CA GLN A 86 -4.67 4.58 7.75
C GLN A 86 -3.19 4.75 8.07
N CYS A 87 -2.47 5.54 7.26
CA CYS A 87 -1.10 5.93 7.59
C CYS A 87 -1.08 7.12 8.55
N SER A 88 -0.49 6.96 9.72
CA SER A 88 -0.31 8.01 10.73
C SER A 88 1.09 7.96 11.32
N CYS A 89 1.80 9.09 11.30
CA CYS A 89 3.21 9.18 11.73
C CYS A 89 4.11 8.09 11.14
N ASN A 90 3.96 7.88 9.83
CA ASN A 90 4.65 6.87 9.03
C ASN A 90 4.38 5.43 9.48
N LYS A 91 3.29 5.15 10.20
CA LYS A 91 2.87 3.79 10.55
C LYS A 91 1.42 3.52 10.18
N CYS A 92 1.13 2.29 9.78
CA CYS A 92 -0.25 1.87 9.55
C CYS A 92 -0.98 1.64 10.88
N ILE A 93 -2.07 2.37 11.08
CA ILE A 93 -2.99 2.23 12.21
C ILE A 93 -4.35 1.69 11.73
N GLY A 94 -5.13 1.11 12.64
CA GLY A 94 -6.38 0.43 12.31
C GLY A 94 -6.20 -1.09 12.18
N CYS A 95 -7.11 -1.74 11.46
CA CYS A 95 -7.11 -3.19 11.27
C CYS A 95 -7.16 -3.53 9.77
N SER A 96 -6.32 -4.47 9.36
CA SER A 96 -6.34 -4.98 7.98
C SER A 96 -7.66 -5.69 7.70
N ALA A 97 -8.33 -5.37 6.60
CA ALA A 97 -9.51 -6.10 6.14
C ALA A 97 -9.22 -7.56 5.73
N GLU A 98 -7.99 -7.83 5.26
CA GLU A 98 -7.57 -9.14 4.76
C GLU A 98 -7.27 -10.14 5.89
N LYS A 99 -6.51 -9.71 6.90
CA LYS A 99 -6.08 -10.58 8.01
C LYS A 99 -6.78 -10.31 9.34
N PHE A 100 -7.53 -9.22 9.46
CA PHE A 100 -8.11 -8.73 10.72
C PHE A 100 -7.08 -8.48 11.83
N GLU A 101 -5.79 -8.41 11.48
CA GLU A 101 -4.73 -7.99 12.39
C GLU A 101 -4.80 -6.47 12.57
N CYS A 102 -4.71 -6.01 13.82
CA CYS A 102 -4.81 -4.60 14.18
C CYS A 102 -3.48 -4.07 14.72
N SER A 103 -3.26 -2.76 14.55
CA SER A 103 -2.09 -2.06 15.10
C SER A 103 -2.10 -2.14 16.62
N LYS A 104 -0.95 -2.44 17.20
CA LYS A 104 -0.73 -2.44 18.65
C LYS A 104 -0.46 -1.04 19.19
N THR A 105 -0.16 -0.09 18.30
CA THR A 105 0.23 1.28 18.63
C THR A 105 -0.88 2.25 18.25
N PRO A 106 -1.89 2.50 19.11
CA PRO A 106 -2.99 3.39 18.77
C PRO A 106 -2.56 4.85 18.52
N ASN A 107 -1.41 5.26 19.07
CA ASN A 107 -0.87 6.61 18.93
C ASN A 107 0.62 6.57 18.51
N PRO A 108 0.92 6.29 17.23
CA PRO A 108 2.30 6.18 16.74
C PRO A 108 3.05 7.51 16.76
N CYS A 109 2.33 8.63 16.90
CA CYS A 109 2.88 9.97 16.96
C CYS A 109 3.39 10.38 18.34
N LEU A 110 3.04 9.64 19.39
CA LEU A 110 3.54 9.97 20.72
C LEU A 110 5.04 9.64 20.80
N PRO A 111 5.87 10.53 21.32
CA PRO A 111 7.26 10.22 21.57
C PRO A 111 7.32 8.98 22.47
N HIS A 112 8.02 7.94 22.04
CA HIS A 112 8.38 6.85 22.94
C HIS A 112 9.04 7.51 24.17
N ARG A 113 8.46 7.29 25.34
CA ARG A 113 8.85 7.88 26.64
C ARG A 113 10.30 7.54 27.10
N SER A 114 11.16 7.05 26.20
CA SER A 114 12.52 6.57 26.42
C SER A 114 13.63 7.41 25.78
N SER A 115 13.32 8.44 24.97
CA SER A 115 14.36 9.35 24.42
C SER A 115 14.39 10.73 25.08
N GLU A 116 13.26 11.38 25.39
CA GLU A 116 13.27 12.71 26.03
C GLU A 116 13.69 12.72 27.51
N SER A 117 13.55 11.59 28.21
CA SER A 117 14.01 11.44 29.61
C SER A 117 15.54 11.41 29.73
N ARG A 118 16.26 10.96 28.69
CA ARG A 118 17.72 10.87 28.75
C ARG A 118 18.39 12.25 28.62
N ASP A 119 17.84 13.14 27.80
CA ASP A 119 18.39 14.49 27.65
C ASP A 119 18.09 15.38 28.87
N LEU A 120 16.88 15.34 29.42
CA LEU A 120 16.56 16.12 30.63
C LEU A 120 17.39 15.68 31.86
N ASN A 121 17.69 14.39 31.98
CA ASN A 121 18.58 13.90 33.04
C ASN A 121 20.05 14.29 32.81
N LYS A 122 20.48 14.44 31.54
CA LYS A 122 21.83 14.93 31.20
C LYS A 122 22.00 16.41 31.53
N PHE A 123 21.00 17.24 31.26
CA PHE A 123 21.00 18.66 31.65
C PHE A 123 20.97 18.84 33.17
N ARG A 124 20.11 18.10 33.89
CA ARG A 124 20.06 18.17 35.36
C ARG A 124 21.39 17.76 36.01
N LYS A 125 22.06 16.73 35.47
CA LYS A 125 23.37 16.28 35.96
C LYS A 125 24.48 17.32 35.75
N TRP A 126 24.43 18.11 34.67
CA TRP A 126 25.39 19.21 34.45
C TRP A 126 25.14 20.39 35.41
N SER A 127 23.88 20.77 35.62
CA SER A 127 23.54 21.85 36.55
C SER A 127 23.96 21.57 38.00
N SER A 128 24.02 20.30 38.42
CA SER A 128 24.52 19.94 39.76
C SER A 128 26.05 19.93 39.87
N ILE A 129 26.79 19.86 38.75
CA ILE A 129 28.27 19.87 38.75
C ILE A 129 28.80 21.31 38.67
N ALA A 130 28.05 22.25 38.09
CA ALA A 130 28.45 23.64 37.96
C ALA A 130 28.24 24.51 39.22
N ILE A 131 27.82 23.92 40.35
CA ILE A 131 27.56 24.63 41.62
C ILE A 131 28.46 24.11 42.76
N ASN A 132 29.63 23.53 42.45
CA ASN A 132 30.62 23.17 43.47
C ASN A 132 32.03 23.58 43.03
#